data_AF-A0A9W4CSW4-F1
#
_entry.id   AF-A0A9W4CSW4-F1
#
_cell.length_a   1.000
_cell.length_b   1.000
_cell.length_c   1.000
_cell.angle_alpha   90.00
_cell.angle_beta   90.00
_cell.angle_gamma   90.00
#
_symmetry.space_group_name_H-M   'P 1'
#
loop_
_entity.id
_entity.type
_entity.pdbx_description
1 polymer ?
#
loop_
_entity_poly.entity_id
_entity_poly.type
_entity_poly.pdbx_seq_one_letter_code
_entity_poly.pdbx_strand_id
1 'polypeptide(L)'
;MLRTWTDTHYKLEDDDWLYITTHEEQGSASLICPGYARDGEGFSIHFTTAHTHLLEHLLAALRILKAQQEALYSYPEPEKQSHLIR
;
A
#
# COMPACT_ATOMS: atom_id res chain seq x y z
N MET A 1 5.58 -3.15 25.76
CA MET A 1 4.40 -3.73 25.10
C MET A 1 3.55 -2.57 24.57
N LEU A 2 3.59 -2.31 23.27
CA LEU A 2 2.70 -1.34 22.62
C LEU A 2 1.27 -1.87 22.73
N ARG A 3 0.41 -1.12 23.43
CA ARG A 3 -1.01 -1.44 23.57
C ARG A 3 -1.73 -1.02 22.30
N THR A 4 -1.92 -1.91 21.35
CA THR A 4 -2.76 -1.63 20.18
C THR A 4 -4.22 -1.69 20.61
N TRP A 5 -4.88 -0.53 20.67
CA TRP A 5 -6.32 -0.44 20.90
C TRP A 5 -7.08 -1.07 19.72
N THR A 6 -8.18 -1.73 20.06
CA THR A 6 -9.18 -2.36 19.21
C THR A 6 -9.35 -1.66 17.86
N ASP A 7 -9.15 -2.39 16.76
CA ASP A 7 -9.49 -2.00 15.38
C ASP A 7 -8.99 -0.64 14.88
N THR A 8 -7.78 -0.23 15.28
CA THR A 8 -7.18 0.99 14.71
C THR A 8 -6.76 0.72 13.26
N HIS A 9 -7.59 1.15 12.30
CA HIS A 9 -7.23 1.19 10.89
C HIS A 9 -6.22 2.33 10.67
N TYR A 10 -4.97 1.99 10.41
CA TYR A 10 -3.97 2.95 9.96
C TYR A 10 -4.00 3.01 8.43
N LYS A 11 -4.48 4.13 7.89
CA LYS A 11 -4.39 4.42 6.46
C LYS A 11 -3.04 5.09 6.20
N LEU A 12 -2.26 4.48 5.32
CA LEU A 12 -1.03 5.06 4.79
C LEU A 12 -1.39 5.91 3.57
N GLU A 13 -0.86 7.12 3.51
CA GLU A 13 -0.92 8.00 2.34
C GLU A 13 0.36 7.84 1.49
N ASP A 14 0.32 8.27 0.23
CA ASP A 14 1.44 8.07 -0.72
C ASP A 14 2.74 8.79 -0.29
N ASP A 15 2.62 9.87 0.49
CA ASP A 15 3.75 10.67 0.99
C ASP A 15 4.30 10.15 2.34
N ASP A 16 3.71 9.10 2.91
CA ASP A 16 4.18 8.53 4.17
C ASP A 16 5.53 7.83 3.99
N TRP A 17 6.50 8.20 4.82
CA TRP A 17 7.82 7.61 4.78
C TRP A 17 7.79 6.19 5.37
N LEU A 18 7.90 5.17 4.54
CA LEU A 18 7.98 3.77 4.98
C LEU A 18 9.33 3.17 4.63
N TYR A 19 9.87 2.33 5.50
CA TYR A 19 11.08 1.57 5.18
C TYR A 19 11.06 0.16 5.77
N ILE A 20 11.82 -0.74 5.15
CA ILE A 20 11.96 -2.13 5.59
C ILE A 20 13.32 -2.31 6.24
N THR A 21 13.33 -2.98 7.39
CA THR A 21 14.55 -3.48 8.04
C THR A 21 14.53 -5.01 8.07
N THR A 22 15.68 -5.65 7.84
CA THR A 22 15.84 -7.10 7.88
C THR A 22 16.65 -7.51 9.11
N HIS A 23 16.23 -8.59 9.76
CA HIS A 23 16.90 -9.16 10.92
C HIS A 23 17.34 -10.59 10.57
N GLU A 24 18.51 -10.70 9.93
CA GLU A 24 18.98 -11.95 9.32
C GLU A 24 19.14 -13.09 10.33
N GLU A 25 19.66 -12.80 11.52
CA GLU A 25 19.83 -13.77 12.60
C GLU A 25 18.50 -14.35 13.11
N GLN A 26 17.39 -13.64 12.87
CA GLN A 26 16.05 -14.00 13.32
C GLN A 26 15.15 -14.46 12.15
N GLY A 27 15.65 -14.49 10.92
CA GLY A 27 14.87 -14.85 9.73
C GLY A 27 13.60 -14.00 9.57
N SER A 28 13.68 -12.71 9.90
CA SER A 28 12.53 -11.82 9.95
C SER A 28 12.80 -10.46 9.31
N ALA A 29 11.73 -9.72 9.03
CA ALA A 29 11.77 -8.36 8.54
C ALA A 29 10.75 -7.51 9.27
N SER A 30 10.91 -6.19 9.26
CA SER A 30 9.92 -5.26 9.82
C SER A 30 9.66 -4.11 8.85
N LEU A 31 8.38 -3.83 8.63
CA LEU A 31 7.93 -2.60 7.98
C LEU A 31 7.80 -1.53 9.06
N ILE A 32 8.57 -0.45 8.93
CA ILE A 32 8.58 0.65 9.89
C ILE A 32 7.82 1.83 9.30
N CYS A 33 6.87 2.34 10.08
CA CYS A 33 6.16 3.59 9.87
C CYS A 33 6.59 4.58 10.97
N PRO A 34 7.55 5.49 10.68
CA PRO A 34 7.88 6.61 11.56
C PRO A 34 6.63 7.45 11.85
N GLY A 35 6.56 7.99 13.06
CA GLY A 35 5.34 8.54 13.67
C GLY A 35 4.46 9.40 12.79
N TYR A 36 3.27 8.86 12.46
CA TYR A 36 2.06 9.60 12.08
C TYR A 36 0.97 9.44 13.16
N ALA A 37 1.33 9.65 14.41
CA ALA A 37 0.38 9.73 15.50
C ALA A 37 0.67 10.98 16.32
N ARG A 38 -0.40 11.57 16.86
CA ARG A 38 -0.47 12.85 17.58
C ARG A 38 0.60 13.06 18.67
N ASP A 39 1.24 11.98 19.13
CA ASP A 39 2.26 11.94 20.19
C ASP A 39 3.66 11.47 19.72
N GLY A 40 3.89 11.26 18.41
CA GLY A 40 5.20 10.93 17.86
C GLY A 40 5.64 9.46 17.95
N GLU A 41 4.80 8.57 18.48
CA GLU A 41 5.09 7.13 18.49
C GLU A 41 4.68 6.50 17.15
N GLY A 42 5.66 6.18 16.32
CA GLY A 42 5.47 5.35 15.13
C GLY A 42 5.14 3.90 15.49
N PHE A 43 4.78 3.10 14.50
CA PHE A 43 4.58 1.67 14.66
C PHE A 43 5.41 0.87 13.67
N SER A 44 5.69 -0.37 14.01
CA SER A 44 6.36 -1.33 13.14
C SER A 44 5.57 -2.61 13.07
N ILE A 45 5.43 -3.17 11.87
CA ILE A 45 4.85 -4.51 11.69
C ILE A 45 5.99 -5.49 11.47
N HIS A 46 6.07 -6.52 12.31
CA HIS A 46 7.09 -7.55 12.24
C HIS A 46 6.57 -8.77 11.49
N PHE A 47 7.37 -9.27 10.54
CA PHE A 47 7.05 -10.42 9.70
C PHE A 47 8.15 -11.47 9.77
N THR A 48 7.75 -12.73 9.86
CA THR A 48 8.60 -13.89 9.65
C THR A 48 8.30 -14.54 8.29
N THR A 49 9.14 -15.48 7.87
CA THR A 49 8.95 -16.26 6.62
C THR A 49 7.60 -16.99 6.52
N ALA A 50 6.94 -17.26 7.64
CA ALA A 50 5.60 -17.85 7.66
C ALA A 50 4.53 -16.95 7.00
N HIS A 51 4.78 -15.64 6.91
CA HIS A 51 3.82 -14.66 6.38
C HIS A 51 4.00 -14.36 4.88
N THR A 52 5.01 -14.96 4.22
CA THR A 52 5.34 -14.68 2.82
C THR A 52 4.13 -14.83 1.90
N HIS A 53 3.41 -15.95 2.02
CA HIS A 53 2.25 -16.23 1.17
C HIS A 53 1.14 -15.16 1.31
N LEU A 54 0.91 -14.67 2.53
CA LEU A 54 -0.07 -13.62 2.79
C LEU A 54 0.36 -12.28 2.16
N LEU A 55 1.65 -11.94 2.27
CA LEU A 55 2.21 -10.72 1.70
C LEU A 55 2.20 -10.74 0.16
N GLU A 56 2.45 -11.89 -0.46
CA GLU A 56 2.33 -12.08 -1.91
C GLU A 56 0.89 -11.85 -2.40
N HIS A 57 -0.11 -12.34 -1.66
CA HIS A 57 -1.52 -12.09 -1.96
C HIS A 57 -1.88 -10.61 -1.86
N LEU A 58 -1.40 -9.92 -0.82
CA LEU A 58 -1.59 -8.48 -0.67
C LEU A 58 -0.99 -7.72 -1.87
N LEU A 59 0.24 -8.06 -2.26
CA LEU A 59 0.91 -7.43 -3.40
C LEU A 59 0.15 -7.67 -4.72
N ALA A 60 -0.38 -8.87 -4.93
CA ALA A 60 -1.19 -9.18 -6.10
C ALA A 60 -2.48 -8.32 -6.15
N ALA A 61 -3.17 -8.17 -5.02
CA ALA A 61 -4.35 -7.32 -4.92
C ALA A 61 -4.03 -5.84 -5.23
N LEU A 62 -2.95 -5.30 -4.67
CA LEU A 62 -2.51 -3.92 -4.93
C LEU A 62 -2.18 -3.68 -6.41
N ARG A 63 -1.54 -4.66 -7.09
CA ARG A 63 -1.24 -4.58 -8.52
C ARG A 63 -2.50 -4.52 -9.39
N ILE A 64 -3.53 -5.30 -9.04
CA ILE A 64 -4.82 -5.27 -9.75
C ILE A 64 -5.48 -3.89 -9.59
N LEU A 65 -5.52 -3.35 -8.37
CA LEU A 65 -6.09 -2.02 -8.09
C LEU A 65 -5.36 -0.92 -8.87
N LYS A 66 -4.03 -0.98 -8.92
CA LYS A 66 -3.22 -0.04 -9.71
C LYS A 66 -3.57 -0.10 -11.21
N ALA A 67 -3.64 -1.30 -11.78
CA ALA A 67 -3.98 -1.47 -13.20
C ALA A 67 -5.39 -0.95 -13.53
N GLN A 68 -6.35 -1.13 -12.61
CA GLN A 68 -7.71 -0.60 -12.77
C GLN A 68 -7.73 0.93 -12.74
N GLN A 69 -6.96 1.54 -11.83
CA GLN A 69 -6.82 3.00 -11.75
C GLN A 69 -6.24 3.58 -13.05
N GLU A 70 -5.17 2.97 -13.60
CA GLU A 70 -4.55 3.41 -14.86
C GLU A 70 -5.50 3.25 -16.06
N ALA A 71 -6.27 2.17 -16.12
CA ALA A 71 -7.25 1.95 -17.20
C ALA A 71 -8.38 2.99 -17.21
N LEU A 72 -8.80 3.48 -16.04
CA LEU A 72 -9.80 4.55 -15.91
C LEU A 72 -9.27 5.89 -16.46
N TYR A 73 -7.98 6.18 -16.30
CA TYR A 73 -7.36 7.41 -16.81
C TYR A 73 -6.96 7.35 -18.28
N SER A 74 -6.90 6.14 -18.88
CA SER A 74 -6.46 5.94 -20.26
C SER A 74 -7.61 5.89 -21.29
N TYR A 75 -8.87 6.14 -20.90
CA TYR A 75 -9.95 6.21 -21.88
C TYR A 75 -9.76 7.43 -22.80
N PRO A 76 -9.51 7.23 -24.12
CA PRO A 76 -9.47 8.36 -25.04
C PRO A 76 -10.88 8.97 -25.13
N GLU A 77 -10.97 10.30 -25.07
CA GLU A 77 -12.21 10.99 -25.45
C GLU A 77 -12.59 10.52 -26.86
N PRO A 78 -13.85 10.12 -27.11
CA PRO A 78 -14.27 9.77 -28.45
C PRO A 78 -14.04 10.99 -29.34
N GLU A 79 -13.20 10.83 -30.37
CA GLU A 79 -13.00 11.85 -31.39
C GLU A 79 -14.38 12.32 -31.85
N LYS A 80 -14.67 13.61 -31.67
CA LYS A 80 -15.92 14.21 -32.11
C LYS A 80 -16.12 13.81 -33.57
N GLN A 81 -17.05 12.90 -33.82
CA GLN A 81 -17.48 12.57 -35.18
C GLN A 81 -17.99 13.88 -35.78
N SER A 82 -17.16 14.51 -36.61
CA SER A 82 -17.58 15.59 -37.47
C SER A 82 -18.56 14.96 -38.47
N HIS A 83 -19.84 14.95 -38.11
CA HIS A 83 -20.90 14.73 -39.07
C HIS A 83 -20.83 15.88 -40.08
N LEU A 84 -20.05 15.69 -41.13
CA LEU A 84 -20.15 16.48 -42.36
C LEU A 84 -21.49 16.11 -42.98
N ILE A 85 -22.54 16.80 -42.56
CA ILE A 85 -23.76 16.94 -43.33
C ILE A 85 -23.51 18.11 -44.29
N ARG A 86 -23.02 17.82 -45.50
CA ARG A 86 -23.65 18.24 -46.77
C ARG A 86 -22.89 17.73 -47.99
#